data_AF-A0A7J6QDW8-F1
#
_entry.id   AF-A0A7J6QDW8-F1
#
_cell.length_a   1.000
_cell.length_b   1.000
_cell.length_c   1.000
_cell.angle_alpha   90.00
_cell.angle_beta   90.00
_cell.angle_gamma   90.00
#
_symmetry.space_group_name_H-M   'P 1'
#
loop_
_entity.id
_entity.type
_entity.pdbx_description
1 polymer ?
#
loop_
_entity_poly.entity_id
_entity_poly.type
_entity_poly.pdbx_seq_one_letter_code
_entity_poly.pdbx_strand_id
1 'polypeptide(L)'
;MSDKALPVVRIYPIGSSCDPSPVVKSLGLSSTPATLELDTKYYTCSVSVDCRSREVAEEPSEAVVVVVDRPGSVCLPESRFDESAVKLMVALGPMTTAAEEWCWDRGFEVVDFHEEPERVLEALKMHHWSNAKLKTAHEGGGAKQEESVKKANEVSIEELDGLMSEIKAAHDLALQGGSDVERKQRAEQLAMRLMQCMESDSEDEKA
;
A
#
# COMPACT_ATOMS: atom_id res chain seq x y z
N MET A 1 30.28 7.06 11.88
CA MET A 1 29.14 6.51 11.12
C MET A 1 28.06 7.56 11.20
N SER A 2 27.62 8.16 10.09
CA SER A 2 26.52 9.13 10.15
C SER A 2 25.26 8.37 10.51
N ASP A 3 24.62 8.74 11.63
CA ASP A 3 23.24 8.36 11.88
C ASP A 3 22.42 8.89 10.69
N LYS A 4 21.96 8.00 9.83
CA LYS A 4 21.01 8.37 8.79
C LYS A 4 19.75 8.86 9.51
N ALA A 5 19.25 10.02 9.11
CA ALA A 5 17.98 10.52 9.59
C ALA A 5 16.89 9.45 9.38
N LEU A 6 16.01 9.31 10.37
CA LEU A 6 14.88 8.39 10.26
C LEU A 6 13.94 8.87 9.14
N PRO A 7 13.33 7.94 8.37
CA PRO A 7 12.23 8.29 7.48
C PRO A 7 11.10 8.99 8.24
N VAL A 8 10.40 9.91 7.58
CA VAL A 8 9.44 10.80 8.23
C VAL A 8 8.01 10.47 7.82
N VAL A 9 7.15 10.28 8.81
CA VAL A 9 5.70 10.27 8.71
C VAL A 9 5.19 11.64 9.17
N ARG A 10 4.55 12.39 8.28
CA ARG A 10 3.94 13.69 8.63
C ARG A 10 2.43 13.57 8.75
N ILE A 11 1.91 14.00 9.88
CA ILE A 11 0.48 14.11 10.17
C ILE A 11 0.06 15.57 9.98
N TYR A 12 -0.92 15.81 9.11
CA TYR A 12 -1.46 17.13 8.80
C TYR A 12 -2.94 17.21 9.18
N PRO A 13 -3.29 17.79 10.34
CA PRO A 13 -4.66 18.17 10.63
C PRO A 13 -5.11 19.31 9.71
N ILE A 14 -6.14 19.05 8.91
CA ILE A 14 -6.74 20.01 7.98
C ILE A 14 -8.09 20.47 8.52
N GLY A 15 -8.26 21.79 8.57
CA GLY A 15 -9.44 22.43 9.15
C GLY A 15 -9.16 23.04 10.51
N SER A 16 -9.95 24.06 10.86
CA SER A 16 -9.60 24.91 11.99
C SER A 16 -9.78 24.25 13.36
N SER A 17 -10.65 23.25 13.45
CA SER A 17 -10.96 22.49 14.66
C SER A 17 -10.46 21.06 14.61
N CYS A 18 -9.66 20.67 13.61
CA CYS A 18 -9.24 19.28 13.47
C CYS A 18 -8.23 18.91 14.55
N ASP A 19 -8.60 17.96 15.40
CA ASP A 19 -7.72 17.37 16.42
C ASP A 19 -7.14 16.04 15.90
N PRO A 20 -5.82 15.96 15.63
CA PRO A 20 -5.18 14.72 15.18
C PRO A 20 -4.89 13.73 16.32
N SER A 21 -5.18 14.09 17.58
CA SER A 21 -4.87 13.25 18.75
C SER A 21 -5.42 11.83 18.69
N PRO A 22 -6.64 11.55 18.15
CA PRO A 22 -7.11 10.18 18.01
C PRO A 22 -6.19 9.32 17.13
N VAL A 23 -5.72 9.88 16.01
CA VAL A 23 -4.80 9.22 15.08
C VAL A 23 -3.42 9.02 15.71
N VAL A 24 -2.90 10.03 16.41
CA VAL A 24 -1.62 9.90 17.13
C VAL A 24 -1.70 8.79 18.19
N LYS A 25 -2.82 8.70 18.91
CA LYS A 25 -3.04 7.65 19.92
C LYS A 25 -3.20 6.26 19.30
N SER A 26 -3.82 6.11 18.13
CA SER A 26 -3.92 4.79 17.48
C SER A 26 -2.56 4.26 17.02
N LEU A 27 -1.59 5.14 16.79
CA LEU A 27 -0.19 4.78 16.57
C LEU A 27 0.56 4.40 17.87
N GLY A 28 -0.09 4.46 19.04
CA GLY A 28 0.53 4.19 20.34
C GLY A 28 1.40 5.34 20.86
N LEU A 29 1.24 6.56 20.31
CA LEU A 29 2.03 7.73 20.68
C LEU A 29 1.25 8.64 21.66
N SER A 30 1.96 9.24 22.61
CA SER A 30 1.38 10.17 23.60
C SER A 30 1.54 11.64 23.21
N SER A 31 2.48 11.95 22.32
CA SER A 31 2.73 13.29 21.77
C SER A 31 3.52 13.18 20.46
N THR A 32 3.64 14.31 19.77
CA THR A 32 4.51 14.49 18.59
C THR A 32 5.34 15.77 18.77
N PRO A 33 6.56 15.84 18.22
CA PRO A 33 7.24 14.80 17.44
C PRO A 33 7.66 13.60 18.30
N ALA A 34 7.66 12.40 17.71
CA ALA A 34 8.02 11.15 18.38
C ALA A 34 8.68 10.16 17.41
N THR A 35 9.25 9.09 17.97
CA THR A 35 9.73 7.93 17.19
C THR A 35 8.74 6.80 17.31
N LEU A 36 8.28 6.26 16.19
CA LEU A 36 7.40 5.10 16.12
C LEU A 36 8.21 3.87 15.66
N GLU A 37 8.15 2.80 16.42
CA GLU A 37 8.68 1.50 16.01
C GLU A 37 7.61 0.71 15.26
N LEU A 38 7.87 0.45 13.97
CA LEU A 38 7.04 -0.41 13.15
C LEU A 38 7.59 -1.83 13.27
N ASP A 39 6.92 -2.62 14.10
CA ASP A 39 7.21 -4.03 14.29
C ASP A 39 6.24 -4.91 13.49
N THR A 40 6.79 -5.72 12.59
CA THR A 40 6.05 -6.74 11.83
C THR A 40 6.66 -8.13 12.06
N LYS A 41 6.03 -9.17 11.53
CA LYS A 41 6.63 -10.51 11.51
C LYS A 41 7.90 -10.60 10.66
N TYR A 42 8.09 -9.66 9.72
CA TYR A 42 9.16 -9.74 8.72
C TYR A 42 10.28 -8.73 8.97
N TYR A 43 9.99 -7.60 9.61
CA TYR A 43 10.97 -6.53 9.80
C TYR A 43 10.66 -5.69 11.03
N THR A 44 11.69 -4.96 11.48
CA THR A 44 11.56 -3.83 12.39
C THR A 44 12.13 -2.58 11.75
N CYS A 45 11.46 -1.44 11.92
CA CYS A 45 12.03 -0.16 11.54
C CYS A 45 11.55 0.95 12.50
N SER A 46 12.28 2.05 12.53
CA SER A 46 11.92 3.23 13.33
C SER A 46 11.65 4.39 12.38
N VAL A 47 10.53 5.07 12.54
CA VAL A 47 10.19 6.26 11.75
C VAL A 47 10.00 7.45 12.69
N SER A 48 10.34 8.64 12.22
CA SER A 48 9.98 9.87 12.93
C SER A 48 8.56 10.25 12.57
N VAL A 49 7.71 10.45 13.58
CA VAL A 49 6.34 10.93 13.41
C VAL A 49 6.29 12.37 13.89
N ASP A 50 5.80 13.25 13.03
CA ASP A 50 5.64 14.66 13.34
C ASP A 50 4.24 15.14 12.96
N CYS A 51 3.65 15.99 13.80
CA CYS A 51 2.37 16.59 13.54
C CYS A 51 2.58 18.07 13.24
N ARG A 52 2.34 18.46 11.98
CA ARG A 52 2.57 19.84 11.54
C ARG A 52 1.28 20.64 11.62
N SER A 53 1.38 21.86 12.14
CA SER A 53 0.25 22.77 12.21
C SER A 53 -0.11 23.31 10.83
N ARG A 54 -1.29 22.93 10.30
CA ARG A 54 -2.09 23.46 9.16
C ARG A 54 -1.41 23.75 7.82
N GLU A 55 -0.17 24.22 7.80
CA GLU A 55 0.59 24.51 6.60
C GLU A 55 1.35 23.26 6.20
N VAL A 56 1.03 22.78 5.00
CA VAL A 56 1.72 21.65 4.41
C VAL A 56 3.15 22.10 4.10
N ALA A 57 4.12 21.64 4.89
CA ALA A 57 5.54 21.92 4.67
C ALA A 57 5.99 21.45 3.28
N GLU A 58 6.95 22.16 2.68
CA GLU A 58 7.56 21.79 1.38
C GLU A 58 8.62 20.70 1.51
N GLU A 59 8.90 20.26 2.73
CA GLU A 59 9.89 19.22 2.98
C GLU A 59 9.36 17.85 2.52
N PRO A 60 10.19 17.03 1.85
CA PRO A 60 9.79 15.70 1.43
C PRO A 60 9.51 14.81 2.65
N SER A 61 8.46 14.00 2.58
CA SER A 61 8.14 12.93 3.55
C SER A 61 7.88 11.64 2.81
N GLU A 62 8.37 10.54 3.35
CA GLU A 62 8.08 9.20 2.83
C GLU A 62 6.60 8.83 3.03
N ALA A 63 5.98 9.27 4.13
CA ALA A 63 4.56 9.05 4.40
C ALA A 63 3.85 10.32 4.86
N VAL A 64 2.62 10.48 4.38
CA VAL A 64 1.73 11.60 4.70
C VAL A 64 0.39 11.08 5.15
N VAL A 65 -0.07 11.60 6.28
CA VAL A 65 -1.39 11.32 6.86
C VAL A 65 -2.13 12.64 6.99
N VAL A 66 -3.09 12.89 6.11
CA VAL A 66 -3.97 14.05 6.18
C VAL A 66 -5.15 13.68 7.06
N VAL A 67 -5.37 14.43 8.13
CA VAL A 67 -6.47 14.18 9.06
C VAL A 67 -7.53 15.26 8.86
N VAL A 68 -8.78 14.84 8.64
CA VAL A 68 -9.91 15.74 8.38
C VAL A 68 -11.10 15.37 9.24
N ASP A 69 -11.57 16.33 10.04
CA ASP A 69 -12.78 16.19 10.86
C ASP A 69 -14.06 16.30 10.00
N ARG A 70 -14.09 17.31 9.12
CA ARG A 70 -15.25 17.60 8.27
C ARG A 70 -14.82 17.85 6.83
N PRO A 71 -14.60 16.77 6.04
CA PRO A 71 -14.05 16.84 4.69
C PRO A 71 -14.79 17.81 3.76
N GLY A 72 -16.12 17.88 3.84
CA GLY A 72 -16.94 18.80 3.03
C GLY A 72 -16.85 20.29 3.38
N SER A 73 -16.10 20.65 4.42
CA SER A 73 -16.02 22.03 4.94
C SER A 73 -14.61 22.62 4.91
N VAL A 74 -13.64 21.88 4.39
CA VAL A 74 -12.23 22.26 4.41
C VAL A 74 -11.68 22.38 2.99
N CYS A 75 -10.81 23.36 2.78
CA CYS A 75 -10.03 23.45 1.55
C CYS A 75 -8.88 22.44 1.63
N LEU A 76 -8.91 21.43 0.77
CA LEU A 76 -7.82 20.46 0.65
C LEU A 76 -6.64 21.08 -0.10
N PRO A 77 -5.39 20.73 0.27
CA PRO A 77 -4.20 21.27 -0.39
C PRO A 77 -4.13 20.85 -1.86
N GLU A 78 -3.61 21.70 -2.75
CA GLU A 78 -3.71 21.45 -4.19
C GLU A 78 -2.69 20.42 -4.71
N SER A 79 -1.44 20.41 -4.20
CA SER A 79 -0.39 19.49 -4.66
C SER A 79 0.91 19.64 -3.86
N ARG A 80 1.27 18.66 -3.02
CA ARG A 80 2.58 18.59 -2.30
C ARG A 80 3.05 17.18 -1.92
N PHE A 81 2.33 16.13 -2.30
CA PHE A 81 2.52 14.79 -1.73
C PHE A 81 2.93 13.75 -2.76
N ASP A 82 3.27 14.15 -3.98
CA ASP A 82 3.51 13.23 -5.09
C ASP A 82 4.69 12.30 -4.86
N GLU A 83 5.68 12.77 -4.10
CA GLU A 83 6.88 12.02 -3.74
C GLU A 83 6.67 11.06 -2.55
N SER A 84 5.56 11.20 -1.82
CA SER A 84 5.25 10.34 -0.68
C SER A 84 4.76 8.98 -1.15
N ALA A 85 5.38 7.93 -0.62
CA ALA A 85 5.04 6.57 -0.99
C ALA A 85 3.84 6.01 -0.21
N VAL A 86 3.51 6.61 0.93
CA VAL A 86 2.26 6.37 1.66
C VAL A 86 1.48 7.67 1.76
N LYS A 87 0.21 7.65 1.34
CA LYS A 87 -0.67 8.81 1.35
C LYS A 87 -2.03 8.38 1.89
N LEU A 88 -2.37 8.85 3.09
CA LEU A 88 -3.62 8.51 3.76
C LEU A 88 -4.45 9.76 4.01
N MET A 89 -5.74 9.68 3.72
CA MET A 89 -6.74 10.65 4.14
C MET A 89 -7.57 10.00 5.23
N VAL A 90 -7.34 10.41 6.47
CA VAL A 90 -8.05 9.91 7.64
C VAL A 90 -9.24 10.82 7.93
N ALA A 91 -10.43 10.31 7.69
CA ALA A 91 -11.68 10.99 8.01
C ALA A 91 -12.09 10.67 9.45
N LEU A 92 -12.27 11.70 10.27
CA LEU A 92 -12.88 11.59 11.60
C LEU A 92 -14.39 11.85 11.57
N GLY A 93 -14.96 11.97 10.36
CA GLY A 93 -16.37 12.24 10.12
C GLY A 93 -16.75 11.81 8.71
N PRO A 94 -18.03 11.96 8.33
CA PRO A 94 -18.53 11.45 7.05
C PRO A 94 -17.74 12.00 5.86
N MET A 95 -17.31 11.10 4.98
CA MET A 95 -16.69 11.49 3.73
C MET A 95 -17.69 12.09 2.76
N THR A 96 -17.19 12.99 1.91
CA THR A 96 -17.97 13.60 0.83
C THR A 96 -17.37 13.18 -0.49
N THR A 97 -18.19 13.04 -1.53
CA THR A 97 -17.74 12.67 -2.88
C THR A 97 -16.60 13.54 -3.39
N ALA A 98 -16.65 14.86 -3.17
CA ALA A 98 -15.57 15.76 -3.58
C ALA A 98 -14.23 15.48 -2.88
N ALA A 99 -14.26 15.06 -1.61
CA ALA A 99 -13.06 14.69 -0.87
C ALA A 99 -12.52 13.32 -1.30
N GLU A 100 -13.41 12.36 -1.61
CA GLU A 100 -13.04 11.06 -2.18
C GLU A 100 -12.41 11.20 -3.58
N GLU A 101 -13.03 11.99 -4.45
CA GLU A 101 -12.48 12.32 -5.78
C GLU A 101 -11.11 12.99 -5.67
N TRP A 102 -10.95 13.95 -4.75
CA TRP A 102 -9.66 14.58 -4.49
C TRP A 102 -8.60 13.56 -4.07
N CYS A 103 -8.98 12.57 -3.26
CA CYS A 103 -8.07 11.51 -2.81
C CYS A 103 -7.67 10.61 -3.97
N TRP A 104 -8.65 10.15 -4.76
CA TRP A 104 -8.44 9.30 -5.91
C TRP A 104 -7.47 9.92 -6.92
N ASP A 105 -7.69 11.18 -7.28
CA ASP A 105 -6.86 11.91 -8.24
C ASP A 105 -5.39 12.04 -7.81
N ARG A 106 -5.12 11.90 -6.50
CA ARG A 106 -3.79 12.11 -5.90
C ARG A 106 -3.18 10.82 -5.34
N GLY A 107 -3.86 9.69 -5.48
CA GLY A 107 -3.44 8.40 -4.96
C GLY A 107 -3.45 8.32 -3.43
N PHE A 108 -4.36 9.03 -2.78
CA PHE A 108 -4.63 8.89 -1.36
C PHE A 108 -5.56 7.71 -1.11
N GLU A 109 -5.20 6.87 -0.15
CA GLU A 109 -6.13 5.93 0.44
C GLU A 109 -7.03 6.66 1.45
N VAL A 110 -8.35 6.44 1.36
CA VAL A 110 -9.32 6.98 2.31
C VAL A 110 -9.49 5.99 3.46
N VAL A 111 -9.37 6.49 4.69
CA VAL A 111 -9.56 5.72 5.92
C VAL A 111 -10.68 6.36 6.73
N ASP A 112 -11.77 5.63 6.93
CA ASP A 112 -12.77 5.98 7.95
C ASP A 112 -12.23 5.58 9.32
N PHE A 113 -11.86 6.57 10.13
CA PHE A 113 -11.23 6.31 11.42
C PHE A 113 -12.19 5.73 12.46
N HIS A 114 -13.50 5.90 12.29
CA HIS A 114 -14.49 5.33 13.19
C HIS A 114 -14.70 3.85 12.93
N GLU A 115 -14.53 3.41 11.69
CA GLU A 115 -14.66 2.01 11.30
C GLU A 115 -13.35 1.24 11.48
N GLU A 116 -12.20 1.79 11.05
CA GLU A 116 -10.91 1.09 11.00
C GLU A 116 -9.74 1.95 11.54
N PRO A 117 -9.71 2.29 12.85
CA PRO A 117 -8.68 3.16 13.44
C PRO A 117 -7.25 2.61 13.35
N GLU A 118 -7.09 1.29 13.26
CA GLU A 118 -5.83 0.57 13.09
C GLU A 118 -5.24 0.70 11.67
N ARG A 119 -6.07 1.02 10.67
CA ARG A 119 -5.68 1.01 9.26
C ARG A 119 -4.50 1.93 8.97
N VAL A 120 -4.39 3.03 9.71
CA VAL A 120 -3.26 3.96 9.62
C VAL A 120 -1.95 3.26 9.97
N LEU A 121 -1.91 2.51 11.07
CA LEU A 121 -0.71 1.77 11.48
C LEU A 121 -0.41 0.63 10.51
N GLU A 122 -1.43 -0.05 10.01
CA GLU A 122 -1.26 -1.13 9.03
C GLU A 122 -0.66 -0.63 7.71
N ALA A 123 -1.18 0.47 7.16
CA ALA A 123 -0.66 1.08 5.95
C ALA A 123 0.83 1.44 6.11
N LEU A 124 1.22 2.00 7.26
CA LEU A 124 2.63 2.26 7.56
C LEU A 124 3.46 0.97 7.64
N LYS A 125 2.93 -0.11 8.21
CA LYS A 125 3.59 -1.43 8.31
C LYS A 125 3.66 -2.21 6.99
N MET A 126 2.85 -1.86 6.00
CA MET A 126 2.88 -2.48 4.68
C MET A 126 3.87 -1.77 3.74
N HIS A 127 4.37 -0.60 4.13
CA HIS A 127 5.30 0.19 3.35
C HIS A 127 6.76 -0.25 3.52
N HIS A 128 7.56 -0.07 2.46
CA HIS A 128 8.97 -0.41 2.43
C HIS A 128 9.83 0.76 2.93
N TRP A 129 10.32 0.66 4.16
CA TRP A 129 11.13 1.72 4.77
C TRP A 129 12.62 1.54 4.50
N SER A 130 13.30 2.63 4.12
CA SER A 130 14.73 2.63 3.75
C SER A 130 15.68 2.20 4.88
N ASN A 131 15.21 2.24 6.13
CA ASN A 131 15.95 1.83 7.32
C ASN A 131 15.43 0.52 7.95
N ALA A 132 14.54 -0.22 7.28
CA ALA A 132 14.01 -1.47 7.79
C ALA A 132 15.08 -2.56 7.95
N LYS A 133 15.06 -3.23 9.10
CA LYS A 133 15.89 -4.39 9.41
C LYS A 133 15.02 -5.64 9.35
N LEU A 134 15.30 -6.51 8.38
CA LEU A 134 14.58 -7.78 8.25
C LEU A 134 14.86 -8.68 9.45
N LYS A 135 13.82 -9.27 10.01
CA LYS A 135 13.93 -10.34 11.01
C LYS A 135 14.31 -11.61 10.26
N THR A 136 15.56 -12.02 10.35
CA THR A 136 15.98 -13.34 9.89
C THR A 136 15.31 -14.39 10.78
N ALA A 137 14.60 -15.35 10.17
CA ALA A 137 13.98 -16.44 10.91
C ALA A 137 15.04 -17.39 11.49
N HIS A 138 15.58 -17.09 12.67
CA HIS A 138 16.04 -18.09 13.63
C HIS A 138 16.44 -17.43 14.96
N GLU A 139 15.81 -17.82 16.08
CA GLU A 139 16.51 -18.20 17.31
C GLU A 139 15.53 -18.80 18.34
N GLY A 140 15.70 -20.09 18.60
CA GLY A 140 14.98 -20.87 19.60
C GLY A 140 15.53 -22.31 19.60
N GLY A 141 16.65 -22.52 20.29
CA GLY A 141 17.42 -23.76 20.27
C GLY A 141 16.88 -24.88 21.18
N GLY A 142 17.49 -26.07 21.03
CA GLY A 142 17.38 -27.18 21.97
C GLY A 142 17.05 -28.51 21.30
N ALA A 143 18.05 -29.39 21.21
CA ALA A 143 17.98 -30.73 20.66
C ALA A 143 16.76 -31.55 21.12
N LYS A 144 16.01 -32.09 20.16
CA LYS A 144 15.65 -33.52 20.10
C LYS A 144 15.35 -33.89 18.65
N GLN A 145 16.15 -34.85 18.21
CA GLN A 145 16.04 -35.60 16.98
C GLN A 145 14.65 -36.25 16.91
N GLU A 146 13.86 -35.91 15.90
CA GLU A 146 12.87 -36.81 15.32
C GLU A 146 12.75 -36.48 13.83
N GLU A 147 13.02 -37.52 13.04
CA GLU A 147 13.00 -37.53 11.58
C GLU A 147 11.63 -37.18 11.02
N SER A 148 11.65 -36.84 9.73
CA SER A 148 10.52 -36.83 8.78
C SER A 148 9.73 -35.53 8.63
N VAL A 149 10.30 -34.59 7.86
CA VAL A 149 9.49 -33.75 6.97
C VAL A 149 10.09 -33.77 5.57
N LYS A 150 9.27 -34.18 4.61
CA LYS A 150 9.57 -34.29 3.18
C LYS A 150 10.16 -32.98 2.66
N LYS A 151 11.32 -33.06 1.98
CA LYS A 151 11.88 -31.98 1.14
C LYS A 151 10.79 -31.51 0.16
N ALA A 152 10.23 -30.33 0.39
CA ALA A 152 9.68 -29.53 -0.69
C ALA A 152 10.89 -28.89 -1.39
N ASN A 153 11.01 -29.11 -2.70
CA ASN A 153 12.10 -28.60 -3.52
C ASN A 153 12.24 -27.08 -3.34
N GLU A 154 13.30 -26.65 -2.66
CA GLU A 154 13.82 -25.30 -2.79
C GLU A 154 14.33 -25.15 -4.22
N VAL A 155 13.60 -24.38 -5.03
CA VAL A 155 14.06 -23.93 -6.35
C VAL A 155 15.21 -22.96 -6.09
N SER A 156 16.39 -23.28 -6.61
CA SER A 156 17.57 -22.45 -6.43
C SER A 156 17.37 -21.08 -7.12
N ILE A 157 18.02 -20.04 -6.59
CA ILE A 157 17.94 -18.67 -7.16
C ILE A 157 18.39 -18.67 -8.64
N GLU A 158 19.31 -19.55 -9.00
CA GLU A 158 19.83 -19.73 -10.36
C GLU A 158 18.76 -20.32 -11.30
N GLU A 159 17.92 -21.25 -10.83
CA GLU A 159 16.78 -21.78 -11.59
C GLU A 159 15.68 -20.74 -11.76
N LEU A 160 15.46 -19.89 -10.75
CA LEU A 160 14.48 -18.80 -10.83
C LEU A 160 14.88 -17.73 -11.86
N ASP A 161 16.17 -17.39 -11.94
CA ASP A 161 16.70 -16.43 -12.90
C ASP A 161 16.69 -16.98 -14.35
N GLY A 162 16.93 -18.29 -14.49
CA GLY A 162 16.73 -19.01 -15.75
C GLY A 162 15.28 -18.95 -16.24
N LEU A 163 14.32 -19.25 -15.37
CA LEU A 163 12.89 -19.19 -15.70
C LEU A 163 12.42 -17.78 -16.06
N MET A 164 12.89 -16.75 -15.35
CA MET A 164 12.58 -15.36 -15.65
C MET A 164 13.12 -14.94 -17.03
N SER A 165 14.31 -15.40 -17.38
CA SER A 165 14.90 -15.16 -18.70
C SER A 165 14.12 -15.85 -19.83
N GLU A 166 13.65 -17.08 -19.60
CA GLU A 166 12.81 -17.81 -20.56
C GLU A 166 11.43 -17.16 -20.74
N ILE A 167 10.79 -16.71 -19.66
CA ILE A 167 9.51 -15.99 -19.72
C ILE A 167 9.65 -14.69 -20.51
N LYS A 168 10.73 -13.94 -20.27
CA LYS A 168 11.00 -12.70 -21.01
C LYS A 168 11.24 -12.97 -22.50
N ALA A 169 12.00 -14.00 -22.84
CA ALA A 169 12.22 -14.38 -24.23
C ALA A 169 10.91 -14.84 -24.93
N ALA A 170 10.05 -15.59 -24.24
CA ALA A 170 8.76 -16.01 -24.76
C ALA A 170 7.79 -14.84 -24.97
N HIS A 171 7.80 -13.86 -24.06
CA HIS A 171 7.01 -12.64 -24.15
C HIS A 171 7.49 -11.75 -25.33
N ASP A 172 8.79 -11.59 -25.50
CA ASP A 172 9.36 -10.81 -26.61
C ASP A 172 9.10 -11.50 -27.97
N LEU A 173 9.13 -12.83 -28.02
CA LEU A 173 8.70 -13.61 -29.20
C LEU A 173 7.20 -13.44 -29.50
N ALA A 174 6.35 -13.41 -28.48
CA ALA A 174 4.91 -13.18 -28.64
C ALA A 174 4.60 -11.75 -29.13
N LEU A 175 5.42 -10.76 -28.79
CA LEU A 175 5.30 -9.39 -29.28
C LEU A 175 5.81 -9.21 -30.72
N GLN A 176 6.78 -10.03 -31.15
CA GLN A 176 7.35 -9.99 -32.50
C GLN A 176 6.56 -10.83 -33.53
N GLY A 177 5.75 -11.81 -33.07
CA GLY A 177 5.03 -12.74 -33.94
C GLY A 177 3.52 -12.48 -34.01
N GLY A 178 3.12 -11.41 -34.70
CA GLY A 178 1.72 -11.23 -35.09
C GLY A 178 1.44 -9.82 -35.55
N SER A 179 0.99 -9.67 -36.80
CA SER A 179 0.58 -8.36 -37.31
C SER A 179 -0.54 -7.82 -36.43
N ASP A 180 -0.62 -6.49 -36.29
CA ASP A 180 -1.64 -5.82 -35.46
C ASP A 180 -3.08 -6.28 -35.82
N VAL A 181 -3.27 -6.70 -37.07
CA VAL A 181 -4.50 -7.29 -37.60
C VAL A 181 -4.83 -8.64 -36.93
N GLU A 182 -3.84 -9.51 -36.71
CA GLU A 182 -4.04 -10.82 -36.08
C GLU A 182 -4.31 -10.68 -34.57
N ARG A 183 -3.65 -9.73 -33.91
CA ARG A 183 -3.94 -9.39 -32.50
C ARG A 183 -5.36 -8.86 -32.35
N LYS A 184 -5.80 -7.99 -33.26
CA LYS A 184 -7.17 -7.48 -33.29
C LYS A 184 -8.20 -8.59 -33.57
N GLN A 185 -7.94 -9.47 -34.53
CA GLN A 185 -8.83 -10.61 -34.82
C GLN A 185 -8.95 -11.57 -33.64
N ARG A 186 -7.86 -11.80 -32.90
CA ARG A 186 -7.86 -12.68 -31.72
C ARG A 186 -8.63 -12.05 -30.55
N ALA A 187 -8.50 -10.73 -30.36
CA ALA A 187 -9.28 -9.99 -29.37
C ALA A 187 -10.79 -10.01 -29.70
N GLU A 188 -11.16 -9.84 -30.98
CA GLU A 188 -12.55 -9.90 -31.43
C GLU A 188 -13.15 -11.32 -31.27
N GLN A 189 -12.39 -12.38 -31.54
CA GLN A 189 -12.83 -13.76 -31.28
C GLN A 189 -13.04 -14.05 -29.80
N LEU A 190 -12.18 -13.54 -28.92
CA LEU A 190 -12.33 -13.71 -27.47
C LEU A 190 -13.55 -12.94 -26.94
N ALA A 191 -13.79 -11.72 -27.45
CA ALA A 191 -14.96 -10.92 -27.09
C ALA A 191 -16.28 -11.60 -27.51
N MET A 192 -16.35 -12.18 -28.72
CA MET A 192 -17.53 -12.94 -29.17
C MET A 192 -17.78 -14.19 -28.30
N ARG A 193 -16.72 -14.90 -27.89
CA ARG A 193 -16.85 -16.06 -26.99
C ARG A 193 -17.39 -15.67 -25.61
N LEU A 194 -16.96 -14.52 -25.09
CA LEU A 194 -17.44 -14.01 -23.81
C LEU A 194 -18.94 -13.69 -23.87
N MET A 195 -19.40 -13.04 -24.95
CA MET A 195 -20.82 -12.74 -25.16
C MET A 195 -21.67 -14.01 -25.26
N GLN A 196 -21.19 -15.05 -25.95
CA GLN A 196 -21.91 -16.33 -26.05
C GLN A 196 -22.03 -17.05 -24.69
N CYS A 197 -21.00 -16.97 -23.84
CA CYS A 197 -21.09 -17.50 -22.48
C CYS A 197 -22.11 -16.72 -21.64
N MET A 198 -22.18 -15.40 -21.79
CA MET A 198 -23.15 -14.56 -21.05
C MET A 198 -24.60 -14.75 -21.51
N GLU A 199 -24.84 -15.08 -22.79
CA GLU A 199 -26.18 -15.43 -23.27
C GLU A 199 -26.61 -16.84 -22.80
N SER A 200 -25.67 -17.77 -22.66
CA SER A 200 -25.94 -19.15 -22.22
C SER A 200 -26.36 -19.25 -20.75
N ASP A 201 -25.95 -18.30 -19.89
CA ASP A 201 -26.37 -18.23 -18.49
C ASP A 201 -27.82 -17.74 -18.30
N SER A 202 -28.50 -17.30 -19.37
CA SER A 202 -29.89 -16.80 -19.31
C SER A 202 -30.96 -17.86 -19.61
N GLU A 203 -30.59 -19.07 -20.03
CA GLU A 203 -31.56 -20.15 -20.34
C GLU A 203 -31.77 -21.18 -19.22
N ASP A 204 -30.96 -21.17 -18.15
CA ASP A 204 -31.06 -22.12 -17.02
C ASP A 204 -31.95 -21.65 -15.85
N GLU A 205 -32.69 -20.54 -15.99
CA GLU A 205 -33.66 -20.06 -14.98
C GLU A 205 -35.13 -20.39 -15.31
N LYS A 206 -35.37 -21.35 -16.22
CA LYS A 206 -36.69 -21.97 -16.45
C LYS A 206 -36.57 -23.47 -16.78
N ALA A 207 -36.20 -24.28 -15.80
CA ALA A 207 -36.52 -25.71 -15.75
C ALA A 207 -36.89 -26.13 -14.32
#